data_AF-A0A7X6UTT6-F1
#
_entry.id   AF-A0A7X6UTT6-F1
#
_cell.length_a   1.000
_cell.length_b   1.000
_cell.length_c   1.000
_cell.angle_alpha   90.00
_cell.angle_beta   90.00
_cell.angle_gamma   90.00
#
_symmetry.space_group_name_H-M   'P 1'
#
loop_
_entity.id
_entity.type
_entity.pdbx_description
1 polymer ?
#
loop_
_entity_poly.entity_id
_entity_poly.type
_entity_poly.pdbx_seq_one_letter_code
_entity_poly.pdbx_strand_id
1 'polypeptide(L)'
;RCGIAADALRFARAPTYPGPFDVVFADPPYDADGAWQRKTLSALAAGSILAPSSLVVLEAAARTPLPEMPGWRLVRMRRYGESSIRLWRRAPLREEPVQ
;
A
#
# COMPACT_ATOMS: atom_id res chain seq x y z
N ARG A 1 10.21 -13.44 1.62
CA ARG A 1 10.39 -13.58 0.16
C ARG A 1 10.22 -12.20 -0.48
N CYS A 2 11.23 -11.61 -1.12
CA CYS A 2 11.04 -10.31 -1.80
C CYS A 2 10.49 -10.56 -3.22
N GLY A 3 9.26 -10.12 -3.47
CA GLY A 3 8.68 -10.09 -4.80
C GLY A 3 8.48 -8.63 -5.20
N ILE A 4 9.06 -8.22 -6.31
CA ILE A 4 8.77 -6.92 -6.92
C ILE A 4 7.51 -7.12 -7.75
N ALA A 5 6.39 -6.52 -7.34
CA ALA A 5 5.19 -6.45 -8.15
C ALA A 5 5.22 -5.13 -8.94
N ALA A 6 5.23 -5.20 -10.26
CA ALA A 6 4.93 -4.06 -11.12
C ALA A 6 3.39 -3.88 -11.19
N ASP A 7 2.90 -2.65 -11.04
CA ASP A 7 1.46 -2.30 -10.93
C ASP A 7 0.69 -3.16 -9.90
N ALA A 8 0.71 -2.71 -8.65
CA ALA A 8 0.00 -3.35 -7.54
C ALA A 8 -1.52 -3.48 -7.76
N LEU A 9 -2.14 -2.56 -8.51
CA LEU A 9 -3.58 -2.64 -8.82
C LEU A 9 -3.87 -3.78 -9.80
N ARG A 10 -2.99 -3.99 -10.78
CA ARG A 10 -3.07 -5.14 -11.69
C ARG A 10 -2.94 -6.46 -10.93
N PHE A 11 -1.95 -6.57 -10.05
CA PHE A 11 -1.73 -7.79 -9.26
C PHE A 11 -2.85 -8.07 -8.25
N ALA A 12 -3.38 -7.04 -7.59
CA ALA A 12 -4.51 -7.20 -6.66
C ALA A 12 -5.78 -7.75 -7.35
N ARG A 13 -5.89 -7.59 -8.67
CA ARG A 13 -7.02 -8.07 -9.49
C ARG A 13 -6.74 -9.38 -10.21
N ALA A 14 -5.52 -9.92 -10.14
CA ALA A 14 -5.16 -11.15 -10.84
C ALA A 14 -5.74 -12.38 -10.11
N PRO A 15 -6.25 -13.40 -10.84
CA PRO A 15 -6.85 -14.59 -10.24
C PRO A 15 -5.83 -15.49 -9.53
N THR A 16 -4.56 -15.45 -9.94
CA THR A 16 -3.49 -16.26 -9.35
C THR A 16 -2.21 -15.42 -9.25
N TYR A 17 -1.55 -15.47 -8.11
CA TYR A 17 -0.27 -14.82 -7.85
C TYR A 17 0.56 -15.68 -6.88
N PRO A 18 1.90 -15.59 -6.90
CA PRO A 18 2.79 -16.42 -6.06
C PRO A 18 2.86 -15.98 -4.58
N GLY A 19 1.91 -15.13 -4.14
CA GLY A 19 1.89 -14.50 -2.80
C GLY A 19 1.49 -15.45 -1.66
N PRO A 20 1.59 -15.02 -0.39
CA PRO A 20 1.64 -13.62 0.06
C PRO A 20 3.06 -12.99 0.04
N PHE A 21 3.11 -11.66 -0.15
CA PHE A 21 4.35 -10.87 -0.22
C PHE A 21 4.59 -10.06 1.07
N ASP A 22 5.87 -9.98 1.46
CA ASP A 22 6.33 -9.19 2.61
C ASP A 22 6.50 -7.70 2.27
N VAL A 23 6.85 -7.39 1.02
CA VAL A 23 7.09 -6.04 0.52
C VAL A 23 6.45 -5.92 -0.86
N VAL A 24 5.65 -4.88 -1.07
CA VAL A 24 5.05 -4.52 -2.37
C VAL A 24 5.47 -3.11 -2.74
N PHE A 25 5.88 -2.93 -3.99
CA PHE A 25 6.12 -1.62 -4.58
C PHE A 25 4.92 -1.28 -5.46
N ALA A 26 4.43 -0.05 -5.35
CA ALA A 26 3.29 0.41 -6.10
C ALA A 26 3.54 1.84 -6.56
N ASP A 27 3.41 2.08 -7.86
CA ASP A 27 3.45 3.41 -8.45
C ASP A 27 2.10 3.66 -9.13
N PRO A 28 1.04 3.98 -8.35
CA PRO A 28 -0.24 4.28 -8.93
C PRO A 28 -0.21 5.67 -9.57
N PRO A 29 -1.10 5.96 -10.54
CA PRO A 29 -1.18 7.29 -11.13
C PRO A 29 -1.31 8.39 -10.07
N TYR A 30 -0.62 9.52 -10.25
CA TYR A 30 -0.71 10.63 -9.30
C TYR A 30 -2.05 11.35 -9.41
N ASP A 31 -2.65 11.66 -8.27
CA ASP A 31 -3.75 12.59 -8.16
C ASP A 31 -3.49 13.63 -7.07
N ALA A 32 -4.21 14.74 -7.17
CA ALA A 32 -4.07 15.86 -6.25
C ALA A 32 -4.58 15.51 -4.84
N ASP A 33 -5.53 14.58 -4.73
CA ASP A 33 -6.28 14.28 -3.51
C ASP A 33 -5.91 12.94 -2.85
N GLY A 34 -5.06 12.12 -3.48
CA GLY A 34 -4.61 10.83 -2.95
C GLY A 34 -5.59 9.68 -3.17
N ALA A 35 -6.57 9.80 -4.06
CA ALA A 35 -7.57 8.75 -4.31
C ALA A 35 -6.94 7.44 -4.83
N TRP A 36 -5.93 7.52 -5.69
CA TRP A 36 -5.19 6.38 -6.21
C TRP A 36 -4.36 5.68 -5.14
N GLN A 37 -3.78 6.46 -4.23
CA GLN A 37 -3.12 5.89 -3.05
C GLN A 37 -4.13 5.14 -2.17
N ARG A 38 -5.29 5.75 -1.86
CA ARG A 38 -6.37 5.10 -1.08
C ARG A 38 -6.81 3.79 -1.75
N LYS A 39 -7.11 3.86 -3.04
CA LYS A 39 -7.56 2.72 -3.84
C LYS A 39 -6.55 1.58 -3.85
N THR A 40 -5.27 1.89 -4.00
CA THR A 40 -4.18 0.91 -4.00
C THR A 40 -4.05 0.21 -2.65
N LEU A 41 -3.99 0.97 -1.56
CA LEU A 41 -3.88 0.41 -0.21
C LEU A 41 -5.13 -0.41 0.17
N SER A 42 -6.33 0.04 -0.20
CA SER A 42 -7.56 -0.72 0.02
C SER A 42 -7.61 -2.02 -0.77
N ALA A 43 -7.22 -2.00 -2.05
CA ALA A 43 -7.17 -3.20 -2.90
C ALA A 43 -6.17 -4.23 -2.35
N LEU A 44 -5.00 -3.76 -1.91
CA LEU A 44 -3.97 -4.61 -1.32
C LEU A 44 -4.38 -5.19 0.04
N ALA A 45 -5.13 -4.43 0.85
CA ALA A 45 -5.65 -4.91 2.14
C ALA A 45 -6.76 -5.95 1.99
N ALA A 46 -7.59 -5.83 0.94
CA ALA A 46 -8.70 -6.75 0.66
C ALA A 46 -8.25 -8.07 0.02
N GLY A 47 -7.13 -8.07 -0.71
CA GLY A 47 -6.59 -9.28 -1.32
C GLY A 47 -5.74 -10.14 -0.37
N SER A 48 -5.56 -11.42 -0.72
CA SER A 48 -4.63 -12.35 -0.04
C SER A 48 -3.17 -12.18 -0.50
N ILE A 49 -2.87 -11.07 -1.18
CA ILE A 49 -1.55 -10.78 -1.77
C ILE A 49 -0.51 -10.38 -0.72
N LEU A 50 -0.94 -9.90 0.45
CA LEU A 50 -0.05 -9.38 1.48
C LEU A 50 0.09 -10.32 2.68
N ALA A 51 1.33 -10.55 3.10
CA ALA A 51 1.61 -11.21 4.37
C ALA A 51 1.13 -10.34 5.56
N PRO A 52 0.91 -10.94 6.76
CA PRO A 52 0.74 -10.17 7.97
C PRO A 52 1.92 -9.20 8.19
N SER A 53 1.65 -7.97 8.61
CA SER A 53 2.67 -6.93 8.84
C SER A 53 3.53 -6.54 7.62
N SER A 54 3.05 -6.78 6.40
CA SER A 54 3.73 -6.42 5.18
C SER A 54 3.96 -4.91 5.01
N LEU A 55 4.92 -4.58 4.16
CA LEU A 55 5.26 -3.22 3.78
C LEU A 55 4.76 -2.92 2.36
N VAL A 56 4.24 -1.72 2.17
CA VAL A 56 3.88 -1.17 0.87
C VAL A 56 4.64 0.12 0.65
N VAL A 57 5.44 0.18 -0.41
CA VAL A 57 6.14 1.37 -0.86
C VAL A 57 5.32 1.99 -1.98
N LEU A 58 4.88 3.22 -1.77
CA LEU A 58 4.09 3.99 -2.72
C LEU A 58 4.85 5.22 -3.18
N GLU A 59 4.87 5.44 -4.49
CA GLU A 59 5.22 6.74 -5.04
C GLU A 59 3.95 7.60 -5.20
N ALA A 60 4.05 8.89 -4.88
CA ALA A 60 2.98 9.87 -5.04
C ALA A 60 3.56 11.28 -5.14
N ALA A 61 2.83 12.24 -5.71
CA ALA A 61 3.29 13.63 -5.73
C ALA A 61 3.52 14.17 -4.30
N ALA A 62 4.57 14.97 -4.12
CA ALA A 62 5.03 15.45 -2.81
C ALA A 62 4.00 16.32 -2.09
N ARG A 63 3.13 16.98 -2.87
CA ARG A 63 2.04 17.86 -2.44
C ARG A 63 0.73 17.11 -2.14
N THR A 64 0.58 15.86 -2.58
CA THR A 64 -0.62 15.08 -2.33
C THR A 64 -0.77 14.87 -0.83
N PRO A 65 -1.93 15.18 -0.21
CA PRO A 65 -2.13 14.98 1.22
C PRO A 65 -2.00 13.49 1.59
N LEU A 66 -1.72 13.23 2.86
CA LEU A 66 -1.74 11.88 3.40
C LEU A 66 -3.19 11.49 3.71
N PRO A 67 -3.76 10.44 3.09
CA PRO A 67 -5.06 9.94 3.47
C PRO A 67 -4.98 9.23 4.82
N GLU A 68 -6.06 9.33 5.60
CA GLU A 68 -6.32 8.37 6.67
C GLU A 68 -6.62 7.00 6.06
N MET A 69 -5.95 5.98 6.54
CA MET A 69 -6.04 4.62 6.00
C MET A 69 -6.15 3.62 7.16
N PRO A 70 -7.38 3.25 7.55
CA PRO A 70 -7.60 2.19 8.53
C PRO A 70 -6.88 0.89 8.13
N GLY A 71 -6.27 0.22 9.11
CA GLY A 71 -5.46 -0.99 8.85
C GLY A 71 -4.07 -0.70 8.26
N TRP A 72 -3.68 0.56 8.09
CA TRP A 72 -2.37 0.96 7.61
C TRP A 72 -1.71 1.99 8.54
N ARG A 73 -0.39 1.91 8.64
CA ARG A 73 0.44 2.88 9.36
C ARG A 73 1.50 3.42 8.41
N LEU A 74 1.58 4.73 8.26
CA LEU A 74 2.72 5.35 7.58
C LEU A 74 3.96 5.20 8.46
N VAL A 75 4.98 4.50 7.95
CA VAL A 75 6.26 4.27 8.65
C VAL A 75 7.27 5.35 8.31
N ARG A 76 7.33 5.74 7.03
CA ARG A 76 8.29 6.73 6.55
C ARG A 76 7.76 7.43 5.31
N MET A 77 8.08 8.71 5.18
CA MET A 77 7.93 9.47 3.95
C MET A 77 9.26 10.16 3.63
N ARG A 78 9.65 10.13 2.35
CA ARG A 78 10.78 10.88 1.80
C ARG A 78 10.29 11.66 0.59
N ARG A 79 10.65 12.95 0.48
CA ARG A 79 10.33 13.79 -0.68
C ARG A 79 11.56 13.93 -1.58
N TYR A 80 11.34 13.93 -2.89
CA TYR A 80 12.34 14.09 -3.93
C TYR A 80 11.79 15.05 -4.98
N GLY A 81 12.07 16.35 -4.84
CA GLY A 81 11.48 17.38 -5.68
C GLY A 81 9.94 17.34 -5.63
N GLU A 82 9.32 17.07 -6.77
CA GLU A 82 7.87 16.98 -6.93
C GLU A 82 7.26 15.62 -6.53
N SER A 83 8.06 14.58 -6.27
CA SER A 83 7.57 13.26 -5.87
C SER A 83 7.90 12.91 -4.42
N SER A 84 7.24 11.89 -3.89
CA SER A 84 7.43 11.37 -2.55
C SER A 84 7.31 9.86 -2.52
N ILE A 85 8.24 9.21 -1.83
CA ILE A 85 8.20 7.79 -1.50
C ILE A 85 7.61 7.62 -0.11
N ARG A 86 6.54 6.85 -0.01
CA ARG A 86 5.73 6.64 1.19
C ARG A 86 5.75 5.16 1.55
N LEU A 87 6.34 4.81 2.69
CA LEU A 87 6.39 3.47 3.22
C LEU A 87 5.23 3.27 4.20
N TRP A 88 4.31 2.39 3.85
CA TRP A 88 3.17 1.99 4.67
C TRP A 88 3.40 0.59 5.21
N ARG A 89 2.99 0.36 6.46
CA ARG A 89 2.95 -0.96 7.08
C ARG A 89 1.51 -1.35 7.29
N ARG A 90 1.16 -2.59 6.90
CA ARG A 90 -0.12 -3.18 7.25
C ARG A 90 -0.16 -3.36 8.75
N ALA A 91 -1.06 -2.67 9.42
CA ALA A 91 -1.39 -2.96 10.81
C ALA A 91 -2.45 -4.07 10.79
N PRO A 92 -2.40 -5.06 11.71
CA PRO A 92 -3.58 -5.86 11.94
C PRO A 92 -4.74 -4.91 12.23
N LEU A 93 -5.86 -5.07 11.52
CA LEU A 93 -7.13 -4.56 12.04
C LEU A 93 -7.22 -5.17 13.45
N ARG A 94 -7.38 -4.35 14.49
CA ARG A 94 -7.54 -4.89 15.84
C ARG A 94 -8.64 -5.94 15.74
N GLU A 95 -8.30 -7.19 16.02
CA GLU A 95 -9.32 -8.16 16.38
C GLU A 95 -9.93 -7.57 17.65
N GLU A 96 -11.19 -7.13 17.55
CA GLU A 96 -11.99 -6.82 18.73
C GLU A 96 -11.80 -7.99 19.70
N PRO A 97 -11.45 -7.76 20.98
CA PRO A 97 -11.32 -8.87 21.90
C PRO A 97 -12.69 -9.55 21.96
N VAL A 98 -12.75 -10.81 21.48
CA VAL A 98 -13.87 -11.69 21.76
C VAL A 98 -13.87 -11.87 23.28
N GLN A 99 -14.88 -11.30 23.93
CA GLN A 99 -15.14 -11.48 25.36
C GLN A 99 -15.58 -12.91 25.65
#